data_AF-A0A363NV96-F1
#
_entry.id   AF-A0A363NV96-F1
#
_cell.length_a   1.000
_cell.length_b   1.000
_cell.length_c   1.000
_cell.angle_alpha   90.00
_cell.angle_beta   90.00
_cell.angle_gamma   90.00
#
_symmetry.space_group_name_H-M   'P 1'
#
loop_
_entity.id
_entity.type
_entity.pdbx_description
1 polymer ?
#
loop_
_entity_poly.entity_id
_entity_poly.type
_entity_poly.pdbx_seq_one_letter_code
_entity_poly.pdbx_strand_id
1 'polypeptide(L)'
;MGISLINHRFYLIGVLLSLVVSCKSKAIKQKASFLHQQEIARPDWLAEKYSQVTMIDDDHVAVLNGNYLVDMPLQFNTDSSYVFYLNAKIPVELFKESLGFYPELKQFILIVPDWKFYAEVSKTTSKEGMCVEPETTNFYYYIRREEDNVKVDSTRLGGLENPALDFDKSVVPDDMLTVYRKESYGSVCCPRDPMWDIADQDSSFVRGFEERNKFKVTMGRYIQMQGKEGENSIYYTLPGLTPLQRLQFLLEKRAQWRLNREDKKMPLSPQLFTPQLHQMVTTGFNKFEEMP
;
A
#
# COMPACT_ATOMS: atom_id res chain seq x y z
N MET A 1 56.69 5.07 25.78
CA MET A 1 55.77 6.22 25.94
C MET A 1 54.66 6.02 24.93
N GLY A 2 53.53 5.38 25.28
CA GLY A 2 52.43 5.99 26.03
C GLY A 2 51.78 7.05 25.13
N ILE A 3 50.53 6.96 24.66
CA ILE A 3 49.30 6.55 25.35
C ILE A 3 48.23 6.12 24.32
N SER A 4 47.50 5.09 24.71
CA SER A 4 46.12 4.69 24.38
C SER A 4 45.19 5.74 23.74
N LEU A 5 44.60 5.42 22.57
CA LEU A 5 43.37 6.04 22.07
C LEU A 5 42.18 5.10 22.38
N ILE A 6 41.68 5.19 23.61
CA ILE A 6 40.39 4.67 24.04
C ILE A 6 39.56 5.87 24.52
N ASN A 7 38.27 5.88 24.16
CA ASN A 7 37.21 6.81 24.58
C ASN A 7 36.94 8.06 23.72
N HIS A 8 36.30 7.85 22.56
CA HIS A 8 35.49 8.89 21.90
C HIS A 8 33.97 8.64 22.01
N ARG A 9 33.51 7.84 22.98
CA ARG A 9 32.09 7.48 23.15
C ARG A 9 31.28 8.32 24.15
N PHE A 10 31.81 9.44 24.65
CA PHE A 10 31.14 10.21 25.72
C PHE A 10 30.86 11.69 25.42
N TYR A 11 31.04 12.17 24.18
CA TYR A 11 30.89 13.61 23.86
C TYR A 11 29.57 14.03 23.20
N LEU A 12 28.56 13.15 23.14
CA LEU A 12 27.26 13.46 22.51
C LEU A 12 26.06 13.31 23.45
N ILE A 13 26.30 13.22 24.77
CA ILE A 13 25.24 13.10 25.80
C ILE A 13 25.16 14.35 26.71
N GLY A 14 26.05 15.35 26.53
CA GLY A 14 26.16 16.51 27.42
C GLY A 14 25.50 17.83 26.98
N VAL A 15 24.94 17.95 25.78
CA VAL A 15 24.43 19.25 25.24
C VAL A 15 22.95 19.20 24.80
N LEU A 16 22.24 18.09 25.06
CA LEU A 16 20.81 17.94 24.76
C LEU A 16 19.96 17.80 26.02
N LEU A 17 20.28 18.58 27.06
CA LEU A 17 19.57 18.58 28.35
C LEU A 17 19.07 19.96 28.81
N SER A 18 19.10 20.98 27.94
CA SER A 18 18.67 22.34 28.28
C SER A 18 17.62 22.93 27.33
N LEU A 19 16.62 22.13 26.94
CA LEU A 19 15.30 22.61 26.48
C LEU A 19 14.18 21.67 26.97
N VAL A 20 14.29 21.13 28.19
CA VAL A 20 13.13 20.58 28.90
C VAL A 20 12.38 21.76 29.49
N VAL A 21 11.57 22.45 28.68
CA VAL A 21 10.47 23.26 29.21
C VAL A 21 9.51 22.27 29.84
N SER A 22 9.66 22.10 31.15
CA SER A 22 8.76 21.31 32.00
C SER A 22 7.35 21.89 31.89
N CYS A 23 6.55 21.33 30.99
CA CYS A 23 5.14 21.64 30.85
C CYS A 23 4.35 20.98 32.01
N LYS A 24 4.41 21.59 33.20
CA LYS A 24 3.47 21.30 34.29
C LYS A 24 2.24 22.19 34.12
N SER A 25 1.43 21.91 33.11
CA SER A 25 0.10 22.47 32.97
C SER A 25 -0.85 21.35 32.61
N LYS A 26 -1.91 21.21 33.40
CA LYS A 26 -3.00 20.25 33.18
C LYS A 26 -3.39 20.27 31.70
N ALA A 27 -3.27 19.13 31.01
CA ALA A 27 -3.81 18.97 29.67
C ALA A 27 -5.31 19.27 29.72
N ILE A 28 -5.71 20.44 29.22
CA ILE A 28 -7.11 20.77 29.05
C ILE A 28 -7.53 20.04 27.78
N LYS A 29 -8.27 18.94 27.92
CA LYS A 29 -8.99 18.32 26.81
C LYS A 29 -10.06 19.32 26.35
N GLN A 30 -9.72 20.22 25.44
CA GLN A 30 -10.70 21.06 24.77
C GLN A 30 -11.37 20.22 23.68
N LYS A 31 -12.67 19.93 23.86
CA LYS A 31 -13.57 19.72 22.73
C LYS A 31 -13.55 21.01 21.92
N ALA A 32 -12.75 21.06 20.85
CA ALA A 32 -12.87 22.13 19.88
C ALA A 32 -14.21 21.95 19.17
N SER A 33 -15.26 22.56 19.72
CA SER A 33 -16.56 22.71 19.08
C SER A 33 -16.39 23.66 17.89
N PHE A 34 -15.92 23.11 16.77
CA PHE A 34 -16.00 23.75 15.47
C PHE A 34 -16.83 22.86 14.56
N LEU A 35 -17.93 23.46 14.10
CA LEU A 35 -18.97 22.95 13.20
C LEU A 35 -20.10 22.15 13.88
N HIS A 36 -21.29 22.70 13.70
CA HIS A 36 -22.61 22.14 13.93
C HIS A 36 -22.67 20.71 13.35
N GLN A 37 -22.42 19.69 14.18
CA GLN A 37 -22.69 18.30 13.83
C GLN A 37 -24.21 18.14 13.80
N GLN A 38 -24.78 18.03 12.61
CA GLN A 38 -26.01 17.28 12.44
C GLN A 38 -25.78 15.92 13.13
N GLU A 39 -26.70 15.53 14.02
CA GLU A 39 -26.78 14.16 14.55
C GLU A 39 -27.03 13.23 13.36
N ILE A 40 -25.95 12.83 12.68
CA ILE A 40 -25.99 11.78 11.68
C ILE A 40 -26.10 10.49 12.49
N ALA A 41 -27.26 9.83 12.41
CA ALA A 41 -27.44 8.52 13.01
C ALA A 41 -26.27 7.61 12.61
N ARG A 42 -25.72 6.88 13.58
CA ARG A 42 -24.58 5.98 13.37
C ARG A 42 -24.92 5.03 12.21
N PRO A 43 -24.11 4.97 11.13
CA PRO A 43 -24.43 4.11 10.01
C PRO A 43 -24.45 2.63 10.42
N ASP A 44 -25.40 1.86 9.88
CA ASP A 44 -25.57 0.44 10.23
C ASP A 44 -24.34 -0.43 9.91
N TRP A 45 -23.52 -0.01 8.93
CA TRP A 45 -22.28 -0.69 8.56
C TRP A 45 -21.11 -0.42 9.51
N LEU A 46 -21.23 0.58 10.40
CA LEU A 46 -20.18 0.99 11.31
C LEU A 46 -20.23 0.18 12.62
N ALA A 47 -19.36 -0.81 12.73
CA ALA A 47 -19.24 -1.65 13.92
C ALA A 47 -18.80 -0.87 15.16
N GLU A 48 -19.12 -1.38 16.35
CA GLU A 48 -18.62 -0.83 17.63
C GLU A 48 -17.15 -1.18 17.88
N LYS A 49 -16.66 -2.28 17.28
CA LYS A 49 -15.29 -2.76 17.38
C LYS A 49 -14.82 -3.39 16.07
N TYR A 50 -13.56 -3.13 15.71
CA TYR A 50 -12.83 -3.82 14.65
C TYR A 50 -11.66 -4.61 15.23
N SER A 51 -11.72 -5.94 15.15
CA SER A 51 -10.76 -6.83 15.82
C SER A 51 -9.53 -7.20 14.97
N GLN A 52 -9.51 -6.82 13.68
CA GLN A 52 -8.45 -7.16 12.73
C GLN A 52 -8.21 -5.98 11.79
N VAL A 53 -7.62 -4.91 12.32
CA VAL A 53 -7.32 -3.70 11.55
C VAL A 53 -5.91 -3.79 10.99
N THR A 54 -5.78 -3.69 9.67
CA THR A 54 -4.47 -3.63 8.99
C THR A 54 -4.00 -2.19 8.90
N MET A 55 -2.87 -1.87 9.51
CA MET A 55 -2.29 -0.53 9.49
C MET A 55 -1.38 -0.32 8.28
N ILE A 56 -1.63 0.74 7.53
CA ILE A 56 -0.80 1.19 6.39
C ILE A 56 -0.07 2.45 6.82
N ASP A 57 1.19 2.28 7.22
CA ASP A 57 2.11 3.34 7.64
C ASP A 57 3.05 3.75 6.50
N ASP A 58 3.79 4.85 6.67
CA ASP A 58 4.71 5.37 5.65
C ASP A 58 5.86 4.39 5.32
N ASP A 59 6.23 3.49 6.23
CA ASP A 59 7.25 2.45 5.99
C ASP A 59 6.76 1.32 5.07
N HIS A 60 5.45 1.13 4.98
CA HIS A 60 4.80 0.21 4.05
C HIS A 60 4.59 0.84 2.66
N VAL A 61 4.91 2.12 2.44
CA VAL A 61 4.53 2.85 1.23
C VAL A 61 5.74 3.40 0.49
N ALA A 62 5.83 3.10 -0.80
CA ALA A 62 6.72 3.81 -1.73
C ALA A 62 5.94 4.78 -2.60
N VAL A 63 6.56 5.93 -2.90
CA VAL A 63 5.98 6.96 -3.77
C VAL A 63 6.96 7.31 -4.88
N LEU A 64 6.50 7.29 -6.13
CA LEU A 64 7.30 7.66 -7.30
C LEU A 64 6.42 8.31 -8.37
N ASN A 65 6.72 9.58 -8.72
CA ASN A 65 5.99 10.35 -9.73
C ASN A 65 4.47 10.38 -9.50
N GLY A 66 4.04 10.52 -8.24
CA GLY A 66 2.63 10.51 -7.85
C GLY A 66 1.97 9.12 -7.86
N ASN A 67 2.71 8.04 -8.12
CA ASN A 67 2.23 6.67 -7.97
C ASN A 67 2.66 6.09 -6.63
N TYR A 68 1.92 5.12 -6.14
CA TYR A 68 2.07 4.56 -4.80
C TYR A 68 2.13 3.04 -4.87
N LEU A 69 3.06 2.42 -4.14
CA LEU A 69 3.03 1.00 -3.83
C LEU A 69 2.77 0.86 -2.33
N VAL A 70 1.68 0.20 -1.95
CA VAL A 70 1.48 -0.32 -0.59
C VAL A 70 2.10 -1.71 -0.59
N ASP A 71 3.31 -1.81 -0.03
CA ASP A 71 4.14 -3.00 -0.04
C ASP A 71 3.76 -3.95 1.11
N MET A 72 2.50 -4.39 1.08
CA MET A 72 1.93 -5.29 2.07
C MET A 72 1.22 -6.44 1.35
N PRO A 73 1.71 -7.68 1.43
CA PRO A 73 0.93 -8.83 1.02
C PRO A 73 -0.23 -9.06 1.99
N LEU A 74 -1.39 -9.41 1.46
CA LEU A 74 -2.59 -9.67 2.23
C LEU A 74 -3.24 -10.98 1.78
N GLN A 75 -3.59 -11.82 2.75
CA GLN A 75 -4.32 -13.05 2.50
C GLN A 75 -5.82 -12.76 2.51
N PHE A 76 -6.50 -13.20 1.45
CA PHE A 76 -7.94 -13.03 1.34
C PHE A 76 -8.72 -14.27 1.77
N ASN A 77 -9.61 -14.07 2.73
CA ASN A 77 -10.77 -14.89 3.05
C ASN A 77 -12.05 -14.19 2.54
N THR A 78 -12.88 -14.91 1.77
CA THR A 78 -14.12 -14.41 1.15
C THR A 78 -15.19 -14.00 2.17
N ASP A 79 -15.12 -14.53 3.39
CA ASP A 79 -16.13 -14.31 4.42
C ASP A 79 -15.71 -13.20 5.41
N SER A 80 -14.56 -12.56 5.18
CA SER A 80 -13.99 -11.55 6.09
C SER A 80 -14.28 -10.12 5.64
N SER A 81 -14.54 -9.24 6.60
CA SER A 81 -14.62 -7.79 6.38
C SER A 81 -13.24 -7.17 6.61
N TYR A 82 -12.68 -6.51 5.60
CA TYR A 82 -11.35 -5.92 5.68
C TYR A 82 -11.44 -4.48 6.17
N VAL A 83 -10.59 -4.15 7.14
CA VAL A 83 -10.50 -2.82 7.72
C VAL A 83 -9.06 -2.35 7.66
N PHE A 84 -8.82 -1.25 6.96
CA PHE A 84 -7.51 -0.64 6.81
C PHE A 84 -7.46 0.68 7.57
N TYR A 85 -6.42 0.88 8.36
CA TYR A 85 -6.11 2.18 8.95
C TYR A 85 -4.99 2.84 8.14
N LEU A 86 -5.34 3.85 7.36
CA LEU A 86 -4.43 4.58 6.48
C LEU A 86 -3.78 5.74 7.21
N ASN A 87 -2.65 5.47 7.85
CA ASN A 87 -1.83 6.50 8.45
C ASN A 87 -0.90 7.17 7.42
N ALA A 88 -0.48 6.43 6.38
CA ALA A 88 0.28 6.96 5.28
C ALA A 88 -0.51 8.02 4.48
N LYS A 89 0.19 9.02 3.93
CA LYS A 89 -0.43 10.13 3.18
C LYS A 89 -0.74 9.78 1.72
N ILE A 90 -1.52 8.73 1.50
CA ILE A 90 -2.01 8.34 0.17
C ILE A 90 -3.37 9.03 -0.08
N PRO A 91 -3.60 9.66 -1.26
CA PRO A 91 -4.90 10.20 -1.60
C PRO A 91 -6.00 9.11 -1.54
N VAL A 92 -7.08 9.40 -0.80
CA VAL A 92 -8.19 8.46 -0.57
C VAL A 92 -8.87 8.05 -1.89
N GLU A 93 -8.85 8.94 -2.87
CA GLU A 93 -9.40 8.75 -4.22
C GLU A 93 -8.79 7.52 -4.91
N LEU A 94 -7.51 7.23 -4.64
CA LEU A 94 -6.84 6.05 -5.21
C LEU A 94 -7.38 4.72 -4.68
N PHE A 95 -8.03 4.70 -3.52
CA PHE A 95 -8.67 3.49 -2.98
C PHE A 95 -10.06 3.27 -3.57
N LYS A 96 -10.72 4.36 -4.00
CA LYS A 96 -12.06 4.34 -4.59
C LYS A 96 -12.03 3.83 -6.04
N GLU A 97 -11.06 4.28 -6.84
CA GLU A 97 -11.08 4.09 -8.30
C GLU A 97 -10.13 3.00 -8.82
N SER A 98 -9.21 2.51 -7.97
CA SER A 98 -8.11 1.64 -8.44
C SER A 98 -8.42 0.15 -8.28
N LEU A 99 -8.46 -0.56 -9.41
CA LEU A 99 -8.24 -2.02 -9.46
C LEU A 99 -6.85 -2.43 -8.91
N GLY A 100 -5.96 -1.48 -8.65
CA GLY A 100 -4.61 -1.74 -8.15
C GLY A 100 -4.49 -1.81 -6.62
N PHE A 101 -5.54 -1.48 -5.85
CA PHE A 101 -5.58 -1.75 -4.42
C PHE A 101 -6.41 -3.00 -4.15
N TYR A 102 -5.74 -4.15 -4.04
CA TYR A 102 -6.33 -5.46 -3.77
C TYR A 102 -7.62 -5.72 -4.58
N PRO A 103 -7.51 -6.02 -5.89
CA PRO A 103 -8.67 -6.13 -6.79
C PRO A 103 -9.71 -7.16 -6.35
N GLU A 104 -9.32 -8.17 -5.58
CA GLU A 104 -10.18 -9.23 -5.06
C GLU A 104 -11.18 -8.71 -4.00
N LEU A 105 -10.90 -7.57 -3.37
CA LEU A 105 -11.78 -6.97 -2.38
C LEU A 105 -12.98 -6.31 -3.05
N LYS A 106 -14.15 -6.94 -2.89
CA LYS A 106 -15.44 -6.36 -3.27
C LYS A 106 -15.89 -5.27 -2.31
N GLN A 107 -15.54 -5.37 -1.03
CA GLN A 107 -15.89 -4.36 -0.03
C GLN A 107 -14.84 -4.29 1.08
N PHE A 108 -14.62 -3.09 1.62
CA PHE A 108 -13.72 -2.87 2.75
C PHE A 108 -13.99 -1.52 3.41
N ILE A 109 -13.48 -1.36 4.63
CA ILE A 109 -13.50 -0.11 5.39
C ILE A 109 -12.10 0.50 5.37
N LEU A 110 -12.03 1.79 5.05
CA LEU A 110 -10.81 2.58 5.12
C LEU A 110 -10.98 3.66 6.19
N ILE A 111 -10.15 3.61 7.22
CA ILE A 111 -10.09 4.59 8.31
C ILE A 111 -8.94 5.53 8.02
N VAL A 112 -9.20 6.84 8.00
CA VAL A 112 -8.20 7.86 7.67
C VAL A 112 -8.20 8.92 8.77
N PRO A 113 -7.05 9.23 9.39
CA PRO A 113 -6.95 10.35 10.33
C PRO A 113 -7.38 11.66 9.68
N ASP A 114 -8.10 12.52 10.42
CA ASP A 114 -8.44 13.86 9.94
C ASP A 114 -7.20 14.78 10.01
N TRP A 115 -6.30 14.62 9.04
CA TRP A 115 -5.05 15.37 8.96
C TRP A 115 -5.25 16.88 8.91
N LYS A 116 -6.39 17.33 8.36
CA LYS A 116 -6.72 18.76 8.34
C LYS A 116 -7.02 19.25 9.75
N PHE A 117 -7.87 18.55 10.49
CA PHE A 117 -8.15 18.86 11.89
C PHE A 117 -6.87 18.86 12.73
N TYR A 118 -6.04 17.81 12.63
CA TYR A 118 -4.79 17.75 13.40
C TYR A 118 -3.82 18.89 13.04
N ALA A 119 -3.72 19.26 11.76
CA ALA A 119 -2.90 20.38 11.33
C ALA A 119 -3.43 21.74 11.85
N GLU A 120 -4.75 21.92 11.94
CA GLU A 120 -5.37 23.11 12.50
C GLU A 120 -5.13 23.22 14.01
N VAL A 121 -5.33 22.13 14.76
CA VAL A 121 -5.05 22.09 16.22
C VAL A 121 -3.56 22.37 16.48
N SER A 122 -2.66 21.76 15.73
CA SER A 122 -1.20 21.99 15.85
C SER A 122 -0.81 23.46 15.59
N LYS A 123 -1.44 24.12 14.60
CA LYS A 123 -1.20 25.54 14.30
C LYS A 123 -1.69 26.46 15.43
N THR A 124 -2.88 26.20 15.97
CA THR A 124 -3.49 27.02 17.03
C THR A 124 -2.69 26.90 18.33
N THR A 125 -2.37 25.67 18.74
CA THR A 125 -1.55 25.39 19.94
C THR A 125 -0.18 26.05 19.88
N SER A 126 0.49 25.98 18.73
CA SER A 126 1.79 26.63 18.52
C SER A 126 1.73 28.16 18.63
N LYS A 127 0.65 28.79 18.14
CA LYS A 127 0.44 30.24 18.24
C LYS A 127 0.14 30.71 19.66
N GLU A 128 -0.61 29.91 20.39
CA GLU A 128 -1.11 30.26 21.73
C GLU A 128 -0.18 29.77 22.85
N GLY A 129 0.91 29.07 22.51
CA GLY A 129 1.86 28.52 23.47
C GLY A 129 1.25 27.43 24.37
N MET A 130 0.18 26.78 23.91
CA MET A 130 -0.57 25.79 24.67
C MET A 130 -0.19 24.37 24.26
N CYS A 131 -0.12 23.45 25.23
CA CYS A 131 -0.05 22.02 24.95
C CYS A 131 -1.45 21.42 25.06
N VAL A 132 -2.07 21.15 23.90
CA VAL A 132 -3.37 20.48 23.81
C VAL A 132 -3.18 19.15 23.11
N GLU A 133 -3.67 18.08 23.72
CA GLU A 133 -3.79 16.78 23.07
C GLU A 133 -5.09 16.78 22.24
N PRO A 134 -5.02 16.68 20.90
CA PRO A 134 -6.21 16.68 20.07
C PRO A 134 -7.04 15.42 20.32
N GLU A 135 -8.37 15.59 20.30
CA GLU A 135 -9.28 14.45 20.30
C GLU A 135 -9.09 13.60 19.05
N THR A 136 -8.98 12.27 19.21
CA THR A 136 -8.82 11.35 18.09
C THR A 136 -9.98 11.49 17.12
N THR A 137 -9.69 11.94 15.90
CA THR A 137 -10.69 12.22 14.87
C THR A 137 -10.30 11.51 13.58
N ASN A 138 -11.22 10.69 13.06
CA ASN A 138 -11.01 9.92 11.84
C ASN A 138 -12.22 10.00 10.91
N PHE A 139 -11.97 9.88 9.61
CA PHE A 139 -12.95 9.54 8.60
C PHE A 139 -13.00 8.03 8.41
N TYR A 140 -14.21 7.49 8.33
CA TYR A 140 -14.48 6.08 8.01
C TYR A 140 -15.14 6.06 6.65
N TYR A 141 -14.54 5.37 5.70
CA TYR A 141 -15.08 5.15 4.36
C TYR A 141 -15.46 3.69 4.22
N TYR A 142 -16.72 3.42 3.87
CA TYR A 142 -17.16 2.09 3.46
C TYR A 142 -17.20 2.02 1.94
N ILE A 143 -16.24 1.31 1.36
CA ILE A 143 -16.03 1.24 -0.09
C ILE A 143 -16.57 -0.11 -0.57
N ARG A 144 -17.48 -0.08 -1.54
CA ARG A 144 -18.06 -1.26 -2.22
C ARG A 144 -17.87 -1.14 -3.72
N ARG A 145 -17.28 -2.17 -4.32
CA ARG A 145 -17.05 -2.29 -5.76
C ARG A 145 -18.11 -3.22 -6.34
N GLU A 146 -19.03 -2.64 -7.10
CA GLU A 146 -20.04 -3.36 -7.89
C GLU A 146 -19.56 -3.42 -9.35
N GLU A 147 -20.17 -4.26 -10.20
CA GLU A 147 -19.66 -4.58 -11.55
C GLU A 147 -19.34 -3.34 -12.41
N ASP A 148 -20.15 -2.29 -12.32
CA ASP A 148 -19.99 -1.07 -13.13
C ASP A 148 -19.70 0.20 -12.32
N ASN A 149 -19.74 0.14 -10.98
CA ASN A 149 -19.69 1.34 -10.14
C ASN A 149 -19.06 1.09 -8.77
N VAL A 150 -18.48 2.14 -8.19
CA VAL A 150 -17.98 2.12 -6.81
C VAL A 150 -18.88 3.00 -5.94
N LYS A 151 -19.43 2.41 -4.88
CA LYS A 151 -20.21 3.12 -3.86
C LYS A 151 -19.35 3.39 -2.65
N VAL A 152 -19.40 4.62 -2.16
CA VAL A 152 -18.64 5.07 -0.99
C VAL A 152 -19.58 5.74 -0.02
N ASP A 153 -19.80 5.14 1.15
CA ASP A 153 -20.39 5.83 2.29
C ASP A 153 -19.28 6.37 3.18
N SER A 154 -19.51 7.50 3.85
CA SER A 154 -18.51 8.02 4.79
C SER A 154 -19.14 8.64 6.03
N THR A 155 -18.43 8.53 7.14
CA THR A 155 -18.76 9.26 8.38
C THR A 155 -17.48 9.76 9.04
N ARG A 156 -17.58 10.85 9.81
CA ARG A 156 -16.48 11.45 10.57
C ARG A 156 -16.80 11.31 12.05
N LEU A 157 -15.91 10.68 12.81
CA LEU A 157 -16.10 10.41 14.23
C LEU A 157 -15.00 11.06 15.06
N GLY A 158 -15.39 11.62 16.20
CA GLY A 158 -14.49 12.25 17.17
C GLY A 158 -14.52 11.53 18.52
N GLY A 159 -13.35 11.38 19.13
CA GLY A 159 -13.16 10.89 20.49
C GLY A 159 -13.83 9.55 20.75
N LEU A 160 -14.74 9.54 21.73
CA LEU A 160 -15.42 8.33 22.22
C LEU A 160 -16.38 7.70 21.22
N GLU A 161 -16.71 8.38 20.12
CA GLU A 161 -17.55 7.81 19.05
C GLU A 161 -16.80 6.82 18.16
N ASN A 162 -15.46 6.86 18.17
CA ASN A 162 -14.64 5.95 17.41
C ASN A 162 -14.80 4.51 17.92
N PRO A 163 -14.96 3.52 17.02
CA PRO A 163 -14.87 2.11 17.36
C PRO A 163 -13.53 1.76 18.02
N ALA A 164 -13.53 0.71 18.86
CA ALA A 164 -12.28 0.12 19.32
C ALA A 164 -11.55 -0.56 18.15
N LEU A 165 -10.24 -0.32 18.02
CA LEU A 165 -9.40 -0.85 16.95
C LEU A 165 -8.34 -1.78 17.54
N ASP A 166 -8.39 -3.07 17.18
CA ASP A 166 -7.31 -4.01 17.44
C ASP A 166 -6.51 -4.19 16.15
N PHE A 167 -5.23 -3.81 16.20
CA PHE A 167 -4.33 -3.89 15.05
C PHE A 167 -3.71 -5.28 14.92
N ASP A 168 -3.70 -5.81 13.71
CA ASP A 168 -3.10 -7.09 13.38
C ASP A 168 -2.00 -6.93 12.32
N LYS A 169 -1.03 -7.84 12.34
CA LYS A 169 0.02 -7.91 11.33
C LYS A 169 -0.32 -9.01 10.33
N SER A 170 -0.39 -8.64 9.06
CA SER A 170 -0.51 -9.62 7.98
C SER A 170 0.73 -10.54 7.99
N VAL A 171 0.49 -11.85 8.02
CA VAL A 171 1.53 -12.87 7.89
C VAL A 171 1.31 -13.58 6.57
N VAL A 172 2.36 -13.65 5.75
CA VAL A 172 2.33 -14.43 4.51
C VAL A 172 2.55 -15.89 4.85
N PRO A 173 1.64 -16.80 4.46
CA PRO A 173 1.87 -18.23 4.61
C PRO A 173 3.08 -18.70 3.79
N ASP A 174 3.84 -19.67 4.31
CA ASP A 174 5.06 -20.19 3.67
C ASP A 174 4.82 -20.82 2.28
N ASP A 175 3.58 -21.25 2.00
CA ASP A 175 3.16 -21.85 0.73
C ASP A 175 2.64 -20.83 -0.30
N MET A 176 2.76 -19.53 0.00
CA MET A 176 2.31 -18.45 -0.88
C MET A 176 3.46 -17.59 -1.41
N LEU A 177 3.39 -17.27 -2.70
CA LEU A 177 4.26 -16.31 -3.35
C LEU A 177 3.67 -14.90 -3.24
N THR A 178 4.47 -13.94 -2.80
CA THR A 178 4.15 -12.51 -2.92
C THR A 178 4.49 -12.04 -4.32
N VAL A 179 3.47 -11.72 -5.11
CA VAL A 179 3.58 -11.36 -6.52
C VAL A 179 3.24 -9.87 -6.69
N TYR A 180 4.18 -9.09 -7.19
CA TYR A 180 3.97 -7.67 -7.49
C TYR A 180 3.38 -7.45 -8.88
N ARG A 181 3.64 -8.38 -9.81
CA ARG A 181 3.11 -8.32 -11.17
C ARG A 181 2.92 -9.72 -11.73
N LYS A 182 1.77 -9.93 -12.37
CA LYS A 182 1.47 -11.09 -13.19
C LYS A 182 1.27 -10.65 -14.63
N GLU A 183 1.87 -11.37 -15.56
CA GLU A 183 1.66 -11.22 -17.00
C GLU A 183 1.13 -12.55 -17.53
N SER A 184 -0.03 -12.53 -18.19
CA SER A 184 -0.65 -13.75 -18.71
C SER A 184 -0.62 -13.71 -20.23
N TYR A 185 -0.28 -14.84 -20.84
CA TYR A 185 -0.23 -15.06 -22.28
C TYR A 185 -1.21 -16.18 -22.60
N GLY A 186 -2.24 -15.89 -23.40
CA GLY A 186 -3.25 -16.83 -23.89
C GLY A 186 -2.76 -17.72 -25.03
N SER A 187 -3.68 -18.26 -25.84
CA SER A 187 -3.32 -19.21 -26.91
C SER A 187 -2.36 -18.59 -27.93
N VAL A 188 -1.40 -19.38 -28.42
CA VAL A 188 -0.46 -18.99 -29.47
C VAL A 188 -1.11 -19.07 -30.86
N CYS A 189 -2.17 -19.87 -31.03
CA CYS A 189 -2.68 -20.27 -32.34
C CYS A 189 -4.06 -19.71 -32.71
N CYS A 190 -5.12 -19.79 -31.87
CA CYS A 190 -6.50 -19.52 -32.33
C CYS A 190 -7.53 -19.17 -31.20
N PRO A 191 -7.96 -17.90 -31.05
CA PRO A 191 -7.30 -16.70 -31.55
C PRO A 191 -5.96 -16.51 -30.82
N ARG A 192 -4.92 -16.12 -31.56
CA ARG A 192 -3.63 -15.77 -30.97
C ARG A 192 -3.81 -14.58 -30.03
N ASP A 193 -3.35 -14.72 -28.79
CA ASP A 193 -3.30 -13.61 -27.85
C ASP A 193 -2.31 -12.54 -28.35
N PRO A 194 -2.72 -11.27 -28.53
CA PRO A 194 -1.82 -10.17 -28.89
C PRO A 194 -0.63 -9.99 -27.95
N MET A 195 -0.70 -10.53 -26.73
CA MET A 195 0.42 -10.59 -25.80
C MET A 195 1.65 -11.28 -26.36
N TRP A 196 1.47 -12.22 -27.29
CA TRP A 196 2.57 -12.89 -27.94
C TRP A 196 3.39 -12.00 -28.88
N ASP A 197 2.85 -10.86 -29.32
CA ASP A 197 3.57 -9.96 -30.23
C ASP A 197 4.69 -9.18 -29.52
N ILE A 198 4.66 -9.17 -28.18
CA ILE A 198 5.65 -8.49 -27.34
C ILE A 198 6.43 -9.44 -26.43
N ALA A 199 6.15 -10.75 -26.50
CA ALA A 199 6.79 -11.75 -25.64
C ALA A 199 8.33 -11.76 -25.79
N ASP A 200 8.83 -11.68 -27.03
CA ASP A 200 10.27 -11.66 -27.32
C ASP A 200 10.98 -10.40 -26.81
N GLN A 201 10.23 -9.35 -26.46
CA GLN A 201 10.78 -8.09 -25.94
C GLN A 201 10.96 -8.12 -24.42
N ASP A 202 10.43 -9.12 -23.70
CA ASP A 202 10.52 -9.17 -22.25
C ASP A 202 11.98 -9.27 -21.78
N SER A 203 12.73 -10.21 -22.34
CA SER A 203 14.13 -10.45 -21.96
C SER A 203 15.03 -9.24 -22.23
N SER A 204 14.80 -8.54 -23.35
CA SER A 204 15.57 -7.33 -23.70
C SER A 204 15.21 -6.14 -22.79
N PHE A 205 13.93 -6.00 -22.42
CA PHE A 205 13.49 -5.01 -21.44
C PHE A 205 14.11 -5.28 -20.07
N VAL A 206 14.02 -6.50 -19.55
CA VAL A 206 14.55 -6.86 -18.23
C VAL A 206 16.05 -6.57 -18.17
N ARG A 207 16.83 -7.06 -19.16
CA ARG A 207 18.26 -6.77 -19.22
C ARG A 207 18.56 -5.28 -19.27
N GLY A 208 17.88 -4.54 -20.14
CA GLY A 208 18.08 -3.09 -20.26
C GLY A 208 17.69 -2.34 -18.99
N PHE A 209 16.65 -2.78 -18.29
CA PHE A 209 16.22 -2.21 -17.01
C PHE A 209 17.29 -2.43 -15.93
N GLU A 210 17.78 -3.66 -15.76
CA GLU A 210 18.82 -3.99 -14.78
C GLU A 210 20.14 -3.26 -15.06
N GLU A 211 20.55 -3.17 -16.35
CA GLU A 211 21.75 -2.44 -16.77
C GLU A 211 21.68 -0.95 -16.42
N ARG A 212 20.51 -0.31 -16.60
CA ARG A 212 20.30 1.10 -16.27
C ARG A 212 20.22 1.33 -14.76
N ASN A 213 19.46 0.50 -14.06
CA ASN A 213 19.05 0.74 -12.68
C ASN A 213 19.95 0.08 -11.62
N LYS A 214 20.85 -0.84 -12.04
CA LYS A 214 21.85 -1.50 -11.18
C LYS A 214 21.27 -2.36 -10.04
N PHE A 215 20.05 -2.86 -10.19
CA PHE A 215 19.46 -3.90 -9.33
C PHE A 215 18.81 -4.99 -10.18
N LYS A 216 18.71 -6.19 -9.61
CA LYS A 216 18.23 -7.39 -10.33
C LYS A 216 16.75 -7.63 -10.10
N VAL A 217 16.00 -7.81 -11.19
CA VAL A 217 14.58 -8.17 -11.23
C VAL A 217 14.36 -9.57 -11.83
N THR A 218 15.42 -10.19 -12.33
CA THR A 218 15.48 -11.60 -12.80
C THR A 218 15.27 -12.60 -11.68
N MET A 219 15.82 -12.35 -10.49
CA MET A 219 15.59 -13.20 -9.31
C MET A 219 14.11 -13.23 -8.93
N GLY A 220 13.58 -14.41 -8.60
CA GLY A 220 12.19 -14.56 -8.17
C GLY A 220 11.18 -14.29 -9.28
N ARG A 221 11.57 -14.50 -10.53
CA ARG A 221 10.64 -14.57 -11.67
C ARG A 221 10.24 -16.02 -11.88
N TYR A 222 8.93 -16.28 -11.94
CA TYR A 222 8.41 -17.63 -12.13
C TYR A 222 7.51 -17.69 -13.36
N ILE A 223 7.53 -18.81 -14.06
CA ILE A 223 6.57 -19.14 -15.12
C ILE A 223 5.66 -20.28 -14.67
N GLN A 224 4.39 -20.19 -15.03
CA GLN A 224 3.41 -21.25 -14.81
C GLN A 224 2.65 -21.51 -16.11
N MET A 225 2.68 -22.76 -16.59
CA MET A 225 1.88 -23.17 -17.74
C MET A 225 0.40 -23.26 -17.34
N GLN A 226 -0.47 -22.63 -18.13
CA GLN A 226 -1.92 -22.58 -17.91
C GLN A 226 -2.68 -23.49 -18.90
N GLY A 227 -2.09 -23.81 -20.05
CA GLY A 227 -2.72 -24.61 -21.10
C GLY A 227 -1.73 -25.33 -22.02
N LYS A 228 -2.29 -26.09 -22.96
CA LYS A 228 -1.52 -26.99 -23.84
C LYS A 228 -1.02 -26.31 -25.12
N GLU A 229 -1.46 -25.09 -25.40
CA GLU A 229 -1.16 -24.35 -26.63
C GLU A 229 -0.14 -23.24 -26.39
N GLY A 230 0.64 -23.35 -25.30
CA GLY A 230 1.67 -22.39 -24.93
C GLY A 230 1.22 -21.36 -23.89
N GLU A 231 -0.03 -21.41 -23.44
CA GLU A 231 -0.57 -20.44 -22.48
C GLU A 231 0.23 -20.52 -21.17
N ASN A 232 0.69 -19.37 -20.72
CA ASN A 232 1.48 -19.28 -19.51
C ASN A 232 1.24 -17.97 -18.78
N SER A 233 1.70 -17.91 -17.54
CA SER A 233 1.78 -16.69 -16.78
C SER A 233 3.17 -16.52 -16.19
N ILE A 234 3.70 -15.32 -16.30
CA ILE A 234 4.95 -14.90 -15.67
C ILE A 234 4.63 -14.08 -14.43
N TYR A 235 5.25 -14.44 -13.32
CA TYR A 235 5.05 -13.84 -12.00
C TYR A 235 6.35 -13.20 -11.55
N TYR A 236 6.28 -11.94 -11.14
CA TYR A 236 7.41 -11.18 -10.62
C TYR A 236 7.26 -10.99 -9.11
N THR A 237 8.10 -11.66 -8.33
CA THR A 237 8.11 -11.57 -6.85
C THR A 237 9.10 -10.54 -6.31
N LEU A 238 10.07 -10.11 -7.13
CA LEU A 238 11.00 -8.99 -6.84
C LEU A 238 11.67 -9.07 -5.44
N PRO A 239 12.29 -10.23 -5.11
CA PRO A 239 12.92 -10.43 -3.81
C PRO A 239 14.16 -9.55 -3.66
N GLY A 240 14.44 -9.11 -2.43
CA GLY A 240 15.63 -8.30 -2.11
C GLY A 240 15.62 -6.86 -2.62
N LEU A 241 14.57 -6.44 -3.33
CA LEU A 241 14.38 -5.05 -3.76
C LEU A 241 13.69 -4.24 -2.66
N THR A 242 14.01 -2.95 -2.59
CA THR A 242 13.28 -2.01 -1.73
C THR A 242 11.89 -1.70 -2.32
N PRO A 243 10.91 -1.26 -1.51
CA PRO A 243 9.60 -0.84 -2.01
C PRO A 243 9.69 0.17 -3.17
N LEU A 244 10.63 1.12 -3.11
CA LEU A 244 10.83 2.10 -4.18
C LEU A 244 11.35 1.47 -5.48
N GLN A 245 12.29 0.53 -5.39
CA GLN A 245 12.81 -0.21 -6.56
C GLN A 245 11.72 -1.07 -7.21
N ARG A 246 10.89 -1.72 -6.39
CA ARG A 246 9.72 -2.48 -6.86
C ARG A 246 8.75 -1.57 -7.61
N LEU A 247 8.37 -0.44 -7.02
CA LEU A 247 7.49 0.53 -7.67
C LEU A 247 8.08 1.04 -9.00
N GLN A 248 9.38 1.34 -9.04
CA GLN A 248 10.04 1.74 -10.29
C GLN A 248 9.92 0.67 -11.38
N PHE A 249 10.19 -0.59 -11.07
CA PHE A 249 10.01 -1.70 -12.01
C PHE A 249 8.56 -1.82 -12.48
N LEU A 250 7.58 -1.76 -11.57
CA LEU A 250 6.16 -1.83 -11.91
C LEU A 250 5.74 -0.74 -12.91
N LEU A 251 6.21 0.49 -12.71
CA LEU A 251 5.91 1.62 -13.59
C LEU A 251 6.56 1.47 -14.97
N GLU A 252 7.85 1.13 -15.03
CA GLU A 252 8.57 0.93 -16.31
C GLU A 252 7.98 -0.27 -17.09
N LYS A 253 7.70 -1.37 -16.39
CA LYS A 253 7.12 -2.57 -17.00
C LYS A 253 5.71 -2.31 -17.52
N ARG A 254 4.89 -1.53 -16.80
CA ARG A 254 3.58 -1.06 -17.31
C ARG A 254 3.70 -0.10 -18.49
N ALA A 255 4.76 0.72 -18.54
CA ALA A 255 5.01 1.62 -19.68
C ALA A 255 5.39 0.86 -20.95
N GLN A 256 6.18 -0.21 -20.85
CA GLN A 256 6.50 -1.11 -21.98
C GLN A 256 5.23 -1.59 -22.68
N TRP A 257 4.22 -2.01 -21.91
CA TRP A 257 2.94 -2.49 -22.44
C TRP A 257 2.13 -1.41 -23.16
N ARG A 258 2.23 -0.15 -22.72
CA ARG A 258 1.48 0.97 -23.32
C ARG A 258 2.07 1.43 -24.64
N LEU A 259 3.39 1.43 -24.77
CA LEU A 259 4.06 1.83 -26.03
C LEU A 259 3.70 0.91 -27.20
N ASN A 260 3.35 -0.34 -26.89
CA ASN A 260 3.04 -1.39 -27.85
C ASN A 260 1.53 -1.55 -28.16
N ARG A 261 0.61 -0.86 -27.45
CA ARG A 261 -0.81 -0.82 -27.79
C ARG A 261 -1.15 0.44 -28.59
N GLU A 262 -2.14 0.35 -29.48
CA GLU A 262 -2.65 1.50 -30.26
C GLU A 262 -3.24 2.61 -29.35
N ASP A 263 -3.63 2.27 -28.11
CA ASP A 263 -4.13 3.18 -27.07
C ASP A 263 -3.01 4.00 -26.39
N LYS A 264 -2.21 4.72 -27.18
CA LYS A 264 -1.14 5.62 -26.73
C LYS A 264 -1.64 6.87 -25.96
N LYS A 265 -2.93 6.94 -25.59
CA LYS A 265 -3.62 8.17 -25.19
C LYS A 265 -4.25 8.19 -23.80
N MET A 266 -4.04 7.20 -22.94
CA MET A 266 -4.54 7.32 -21.56
C MET A 266 -3.56 8.16 -20.73
N PRO A 267 -4.00 9.28 -20.11
CA PRO A 267 -3.14 10.07 -19.25
C PRO A 267 -2.60 9.21 -18.10
N LEU A 268 -1.38 9.50 -17.67
CA LEU A 268 -0.78 8.93 -16.46
C LEU A 268 -1.54 9.48 -15.24
N SER A 269 -2.74 8.98 -14.99
CA SER A 269 -3.36 9.19 -13.69
C SER A 269 -2.48 8.51 -12.63
N PRO A 270 -2.30 9.14 -11.45
CA PRO A 270 -1.74 8.50 -10.27
C PRO A 270 -2.35 7.11 -10.06
N GLN A 271 -1.50 6.12 -9.76
CA GLN A 271 -1.93 4.74 -9.52
C GLN A 271 -1.46 4.26 -8.16
N LEU A 272 -2.25 3.35 -7.61
CA LEU A 272 -1.95 2.62 -6.38
C LEU A 272 -1.75 1.15 -6.75
N PHE A 273 -0.66 0.56 -6.28
CA PHE A 273 -0.28 -0.84 -6.48
C PHE A 273 -0.24 -1.55 -5.12
N THR A 274 -0.65 -2.82 -5.11
CA THR A 274 -0.49 -3.75 -3.99
C THR A 274 0.00 -5.10 -4.52
N PRO A 275 0.85 -5.82 -3.79
CA PRO A 275 1.17 -7.20 -4.15
C PRO A 275 -0.03 -8.12 -3.90
N GLN A 276 -0.05 -9.25 -4.60
CA GLN A 276 -1.03 -10.32 -4.45
C GLN A 276 -0.34 -11.58 -3.92
N LEU A 277 -1.05 -12.35 -3.10
CA LEU A 277 -0.62 -13.68 -2.72
C LEU A 277 -1.13 -14.72 -3.71
N HIS A 278 -0.22 -15.56 -4.20
CA HIS A 278 -0.54 -16.67 -5.10
C HIS A 278 -0.04 -17.98 -4.48
N GLN A 279 -0.90 -19.00 -4.46
CA GLN A 279 -0.51 -20.31 -3.95
C GLN A 279 0.56 -20.94 -4.86
N MET A 280 1.65 -21.41 -4.26
CA MET A 280 2.73 -22.05 -5.00
C MET A 280 2.33 -23.47 -5.41
N VAL A 281 2.19 -23.69 -6.71
CA VAL A 281 1.98 -25.03 -7.28
C VAL A 281 3.35 -25.66 -7.55
N THR A 282 3.69 -26.73 -6.83
CA THR A 282 5.02 -27.37 -6.91
C THR A 282 5.04 -28.67 -7.72
N THR A 283 3.87 -29.19 -8.10
CA THR A 283 3.72 -30.48 -8.79
C THR A 283 2.79 -30.37 -10.00
N GLY A 284 2.94 -31.29 -10.96
CA GLY A 284 2.09 -31.34 -12.15
C GLY A 284 2.61 -30.47 -13.31
N PHE A 285 1.82 -30.42 -14.39
CA PHE A 285 2.16 -29.67 -15.60
C PHE A 285 2.12 -28.14 -15.38
N ASN A 286 1.27 -27.68 -14.47
CA ASN A 286 1.07 -26.27 -14.13
C ASN A 286 1.87 -25.84 -12.89
N LYS A 287 2.96 -26.54 -12.56
CA LYS A 287 3.87 -26.13 -11.49
C LYS A 287 4.56 -24.81 -11.85
N PHE A 288 4.95 -24.06 -10.83
CA PHE A 288 5.82 -22.90 -11.00
C PHE A 288 7.24 -23.36 -11.30
N GLU A 289 7.84 -22.77 -12.32
CA GLU A 289 9.26 -22.94 -12.64
C GLU A 289 9.96 -21.59 -12.54
N GLU A 290 11.08 -21.52 -11.81
CA GLU A 290 11.87 -20.29 -11.74
C GLU A 290 12.55 -20.03 -13.08
N MET A 291 12.41 -18.81 -13.57
CA MET A 291 13.02 -18.36 -14.82
C MET A 291 14.45 -17.85 -14.55
N PRO A 292 15.38 -18.05 -15.51
CA PRO A 292 16.72 -17.49 -15.43
C PRO A 292 16.73 -15.95 -15.54
#